data_AF-A0A5C3LBK9-F1
#
_entry.id   AF-A0A5C3LBK9-F1
#
_cell.length_a   1.000
_cell.length_b   1.000
_cell.length_c   1.000
_cell.angle_alpha   90.00
_cell.angle_beta   90.00
_cell.angle_gamma   90.00
#
_symmetry.space_group_name_H-M   'P 1'
#
loop_
_entity.id
_entity.type
_entity.pdbx_description
1 polymer ?
#
loop_
_entity_poly.entity_id
_entity_poly.type
_entity_poly.pdbx_seq_one_letter_code
_entity_poly.pdbx_strand_id
1 'polypeptide(L)'
;MFSSSFIRAVARAATSRTLVYHARSSSRIQCLALAAPSRRRFTTSATQSRQRNCPNCGKPLSSALPACNSCWRIFVLPNDVSHHALLGIPYEPNPFVVDIPTLKRNFRRAQSVCHPDSWASKNPGQQDSAHALSARVNQAYRSLLDPLARAEYILERNNVSVSETDQVQDVAFMSEIMEIREEIEEAEDNEQVEAMLEQTTDKISSTVDEIESLVGTKEWNGVKAAVIKLRYLNGILEAAKRWLDQR
;
A
#
# COMPACT_ATOMS: atom_id res chain seq x y z
N MET A 1 14.13 17.71 8.83
CA MET A 1 13.67 17.18 10.12
C MET A 1 12.20 17.55 10.24
N PHE A 2 11.29 16.66 9.86
CA PHE A 2 9.86 16.97 9.81
C PHE A 2 9.17 16.43 11.07
N SER A 3 8.61 17.35 11.84
CA SER A 3 7.82 17.09 13.04
C SER A 3 6.40 16.70 12.65
N SER A 4 5.95 15.59 13.21
CA SER A 4 4.61 15.03 13.10
C SER A 4 3.85 15.32 14.38
N SER A 5 2.68 15.96 14.30
CA SER A 5 1.60 16.00 15.30
C SER A 5 0.47 16.83 14.66
N PHE A 6 -0.78 16.37 14.54
CA PHE A 6 -1.75 16.31 15.64
C PHE A 6 -3.05 15.66 15.12
N ILE A 7 -3.54 14.61 15.78
CA ILE A 7 -4.99 14.31 15.83
C ILE A 7 -5.32 13.97 17.29
N ARG A 8 -6.18 14.80 17.90
CA ARG A 8 -6.65 14.71 19.28
C ARG A 8 -7.90 13.82 19.34
N ALA A 9 -7.87 12.79 20.18
CA ALA A 9 -9.02 11.97 20.53
C ALA A 9 -9.86 12.63 21.64
N VAL A 10 -11.19 12.60 21.51
CA VAL A 10 -12.15 13.02 22.55
C VAL A 10 -12.71 11.76 23.22
N ALA A 11 -12.40 11.56 24.50
CA ALA A 11 -12.98 10.52 25.34
C ALA A 11 -13.98 11.14 26.33
N ARG A 12 -15.23 10.65 26.32
CA ARG A 12 -16.28 11.02 27.30
C ARG A 12 -16.19 10.13 28.55
N ALA A 13 -16.25 10.78 29.70
CA ALA A 13 -16.22 10.20 31.04
C ALA A 13 -17.56 9.53 31.41
N ALA A 14 -17.49 8.38 32.10
CA ALA A 14 -18.61 7.76 32.79
C ALA A 14 -18.34 7.79 34.30
N THR A 15 -19.31 8.32 35.05
CA THR A 15 -19.24 8.62 36.48
C THR A 15 -19.56 7.41 37.36
N SER A 16 -18.76 7.26 38.42
CA SER A 16 -18.93 6.30 39.51
C SER A 16 -20.19 6.53 40.32
N ARG A 17 -20.84 5.43 40.75
CA ARG A 17 -21.70 5.42 41.93
C ARG A 17 -21.36 4.21 42.80
N THR A 18 -20.69 4.49 43.89
CA THR A 18 -20.43 3.62 45.04
C THR A 18 -21.73 3.41 45.82
N LEU A 19 -22.05 2.15 46.17
CA LEU A 19 -22.94 1.86 47.29
C LEU A 19 -22.39 0.74 48.17
N VAL A 20 -22.58 1.00 49.45
CA VAL A 20 -22.01 0.45 50.68
C VAL A 20 -22.42 -1.01 50.95
N TYR A 21 -21.49 -1.73 51.58
CA TYR A 21 -21.60 -3.06 52.16
C TYR A 21 -22.65 -3.17 53.28
N HIS A 22 -23.38 -4.29 53.31
CA HIS A 22 -23.84 -4.89 54.56
C HIS A 22 -23.58 -6.40 54.55
N ALA A 23 -22.85 -6.88 55.55
CA ALA A 23 -22.54 -8.28 55.79
C ALA A 23 -23.55 -8.88 56.79
N ARG A 24 -23.96 -10.15 56.58
CA ARG A 24 -24.32 -11.07 57.67
C ARG A 24 -24.40 -12.55 57.22
N SER A 25 -23.58 -13.35 57.93
CA SER A 25 -23.76 -14.73 58.41
C SER A 25 -24.20 -15.87 57.49
N SER A 26 -23.31 -16.88 57.46
CA SER A 26 -23.56 -18.32 57.59
C SER A 26 -24.45 -19.02 56.55
N SER A 27 -23.82 -19.85 55.71
CA SER A 27 -23.83 -21.31 55.89
C SER A 27 -23.06 -21.98 54.75
N ARG A 28 -22.25 -22.98 55.11
CA ARG A 28 -21.45 -23.81 54.20
C ARG A 28 -22.36 -24.54 53.22
N ILE A 29 -22.20 -24.26 51.93
CA ILE A 29 -22.71 -25.10 50.84
C ILE A 29 -21.51 -25.46 49.97
N GLN A 30 -21.19 -26.75 49.94
CA GLN A 30 -20.25 -27.36 49.00
C GLN A 30 -20.82 -27.23 47.58
N CYS A 31 -20.30 -26.29 46.79
CA CYS A 31 -20.54 -26.24 45.35
C CYS A 31 -19.56 -27.16 44.63
N LEU A 32 -20.10 -28.11 43.86
CA LEU A 32 -19.38 -28.95 42.92
C LEU A 32 -18.55 -28.08 41.96
N ALA A 33 -17.29 -28.48 41.74
CA ALA A 33 -16.41 -27.88 40.75
C ALA A 33 -16.99 -28.12 39.33
N LEU A 34 -17.57 -27.08 38.74
CA LEU A 34 -17.85 -27.04 37.30
C LEU A 34 -16.56 -26.69 36.56
N ALA A 35 -16.17 -27.57 35.64
CA ALA A 35 -15.00 -27.46 34.80
C ALA A 35 -15.01 -26.14 34.00
N ALA A 36 -13.90 -25.41 34.07
CA ALA A 36 -13.70 -24.16 33.33
C ALA A 36 -13.74 -24.41 31.80
N PRO A 37 -14.42 -23.57 31.02
CA PRO A 37 -14.40 -23.69 29.57
C PRO A 37 -13.00 -23.36 29.04
N SER A 38 -12.43 -24.32 28.31
CA SER A 38 -11.19 -24.20 27.55
C SER A 38 -11.21 -22.92 26.71
N ARG A 39 -10.35 -21.95 27.05
CA ARG A 39 -10.02 -20.81 26.20
C ARG A 39 -9.45 -21.37 24.90
N ARG A 40 -10.30 -21.47 23.86
CA ARG A 40 -9.84 -21.68 22.48
C ARG A 40 -8.93 -20.51 22.14
N ARG A 41 -7.62 -20.78 22.12
CA ARG A 41 -6.64 -19.87 21.53
C ARG A 41 -7.02 -19.75 20.06
N PHE A 42 -7.47 -18.57 19.65
CA PHE A 42 -7.52 -18.21 18.25
C PHE A 42 -6.08 -18.22 17.74
N THR A 43 -5.69 -19.29 17.06
CA THR A 43 -4.49 -19.32 16.24
C THR A 43 -4.78 -18.42 15.05
N THR A 44 -4.31 -17.18 15.11
CA THR A 44 -4.17 -16.36 13.91
C THR A 44 -3.20 -17.11 13.00
N SER A 45 -3.71 -17.65 11.89
CA SER A 45 -2.89 -18.21 10.82
C SER A 45 -2.07 -17.09 10.22
N ALA A 46 -0.91 -16.82 10.83
CA ALA A 46 0.14 -16.02 10.23
C ALA A 46 0.57 -16.75 8.96
N THR A 47 0.37 -16.11 7.81
CA THR A 47 0.86 -16.53 6.50
C THR A 47 2.37 -16.66 6.59
N GLN A 48 2.86 -17.85 6.95
CA GLN A 48 4.29 -18.13 7.06
C GLN A 48 4.90 -18.04 5.67
N SER A 49 5.66 -16.97 5.41
CA SER A 49 6.56 -16.93 4.27
C SER A 49 7.55 -18.08 4.44
N ARG A 50 7.40 -19.14 3.62
CA ARG A 50 8.35 -20.25 3.60
C ARG A 50 9.73 -19.67 3.28
N GLN A 51 10.61 -19.59 4.29
CA GLN A 51 11.99 -19.16 4.12
C GLN A 51 12.63 -20.13 3.13
N ARG A 52 12.99 -19.63 1.94
CA ARG A 52 13.66 -20.43 0.91
C ARG A 52 15.14 -20.53 1.27
N ASN A 53 15.73 -21.69 1.05
CA ASN A 53 17.17 -21.87 1.25
C ASN A 53 17.94 -21.45 -0.01
N CYS A 54 19.15 -20.93 0.18
CA CYS A 54 20.03 -20.56 -0.92
C CYS A 54 20.48 -21.82 -1.70
N PRO A 55 20.29 -21.88 -3.03
CA PRO A 55 20.73 -23.01 -3.86
C PRO A 55 22.25 -23.25 -3.86
N ASN A 56 23.06 -22.23 -3.53
CA ASN A 56 24.52 -22.33 -3.53
C ASN A 56 25.09 -22.76 -2.17
N CYS A 57 24.55 -22.25 -1.05
CA CYS A 57 25.14 -22.48 0.28
C CYS A 57 24.19 -23.08 1.33
N GLY A 58 22.92 -23.35 0.98
CA GLY A 58 21.94 -23.97 1.87
C GLY A 58 21.39 -23.10 3.00
N LYS A 59 21.97 -21.92 3.26
CA LYS A 59 21.49 -20.99 4.31
C LYS A 59 20.14 -20.36 3.95
N PRO A 60 19.27 -20.07 4.95
CA PRO A 60 17.97 -19.45 4.70
C PRO A 60 18.14 -18.04 4.12
N LEU A 61 17.36 -17.72 3.09
CA LEU A 61 17.31 -16.38 2.51
C LEU A 61 16.54 -15.45 3.44
N SER A 62 17.11 -14.26 3.63
CA SER A 62 16.49 -13.23 4.45
C SER A 62 15.38 -12.50 3.73
N SER A 63 15.10 -12.67 2.44
CA SER A 63 13.94 -12.06 1.79
C SER A 63 13.36 -12.99 0.71
N ALA A 64 12.29 -12.55 0.04
CA ALA A 64 11.76 -13.25 -1.13
C ALA A 64 12.70 -13.19 -2.35
N LEU A 65 13.73 -12.33 -2.30
CA LEU A 65 14.70 -12.16 -3.37
C LEU A 65 15.75 -13.27 -3.37
N PRO A 66 16.25 -13.68 -4.54
CA PRO A 66 17.33 -14.66 -4.65
C PRO A 66 18.71 -14.01 -4.51
N ALA A 67 18.87 -13.17 -3.48
CA ALA A 67 20.13 -12.55 -3.11
C ALA A 67 20.59 -13.13 -1.77
N CYS A 68 21.76 -13.76 -1.75
CA CYS A 68 22.30 -14.39 -0.54
C CYS A 68 23.48 -13.59 0.02
N ASN A 69 23.30 -12.96 1.18
CA ASN A 69 24.36 -12.21 1.88
C ASN A 69 25.39 -13.11 2.59
N SER A 70 25.20 -14.44 2.58
CA SER A 70 26.15 -15.38 3.20
C SER A 70 27.20 -15.90 2.22
N CYS A 71 26.82 -16.19 0.98
CA CYS A 71 27.75 -16.64 -0.06
C CYS A 71 27.93 -15.60 -1.18
N TRP A 72 27.31 -14.42 -1.04
CA TRP A 72 27.37 -13.32 -2.00
C TRP A 72 27.12 -13.79 -3.43
N ARG A 73 26.00 -14.51 -3.62
CA ARG A 73 25.50 -14.92 -4.92
C ARG A 73 24.09 -14.40 -5.14
N ILE A 74 23.86 -13.79 -6.30
CA ILE A 74 22.52 -13.45 -6.81
C ILE A 74 22.19 -14.43 -7.92
N PHE A 75 20.95 -14.94 -7.90
CA PHE A 75 20.44 -15.72 -9.02
C PHE A 75 19.58 -14.83 -9.90
N VAL A 76 19.64 -15.08 -11.21
CA VAL A 76 18.82 -14.37 -12.18
C VAL A 76 17.36 -14.67 -11.90
N LEU A 77 16.56 -13.61 -11.71
CA LEU A 77 15.11 -13.70 -11.68
C LEU A 77 14.60 -13.64 -13.11
N PRO A 78 13.71 -14.55 -13.53
CA PRO A 78 13.04 -14.37 -14.79
C PRO A 78 12.18 -13.07 -14.77
N ASN A 79 11.93 -12.53 -15.96
CA ASN A 79 11.31 -11.21 -16.12
C ASN A 79 9.79 -11.21 -15.84
N ASP A 80 9.17 -12.39 -15.78
CA ASP A 80 7.74 -12.64 -15.57
C ASP A 80 7.29 -12.53 -14.10
N VAL A 81 8.24 -12.50 -13.15
CA VAL A 81 7.95 -12.40 -11.72
C VAL A 81 7.21 -11.09 -11.41
N SER A 82 6.03 -11.20 -10.79
CA SER A 82 5.20 -10.05 -10.45
C SER A 82 5.84 -9.16 -9.38
N HIS A 83 5.46 -7.88 -9.37
CA HIS A 83 5.86 -6.92 -8.34
C HIS A 83 5.40 -7.37 -6.95
N HIS A 84 4.19 -7.93 -6.87
CA HIS A 84 3.64 -8.53 -5.65
C HIS A 84 4.54 -9.64 -5.11
N ALA A 85 4.95 -10.59 -5.96
CA ALA A 85 5.84 -11.67 -5.56
C ALA A 85 7.23 -11.17 -5.15
N LEU A 86 7.76 -10.17 -5.84
CA LEU A 86 9.08 -9.58 -5.56
C LEU A 86 9.13 -8.94 -4.17
N LEU A 87 8.04 -8.28 -3.76
CA LEU A 87 7.91 -7.59 -2.47
C LEU A 87 7.14 -8.38 -1.42
N GLY A 88 6.80 -9.65 -1.69
CA GLY A 88 6.11 -10.52 -0.73
C GLY A 88 4.72 -10.01 -0.34
N ILE A 89 4.02 -9.35 -1.26
CA ILE A 89 2.63 -8.90 -1.12
C ILE A 89 1.72 -9.95 -1.78
N PRO A 90 0.59 -10.33 -1.17
CA PRO A 90 -0.36 -11.25 -1.80
C PRO A 90 -0.95 -10.62 -3.07
N TYR A 91 -1.11 -11.43 -4.11
CA TYR A 91 -1.78 -11.01 -5.35
C TYR A 91 -3.30 -11.27 -5.30
N GLU A 92 -3.72 -12.34 -4.63
CA GLU A 92 -5.14 -12.72 -4.48
C GLU A 92 -5.63 -12.38 -3.07
N PRO A 93 -6.95 -12.11 -2.87
CA PRO A 93 -8.03 -12.16 -3.87
C PRO A 93 -8.16 -10.90 -4.72
N ASN A 94 -7.50 -9.80 -4.34
CA ASN A 94 -7.53 -8.54 -5.07
C ASN A 94 -6.12 -7.92 -5.09
N PRO A 95 -5.46 -7.84 -6.26
CA PRO A 95 -4.09 -7.34 -6.36
C PRO A 95 -3.98 -5.83 -6.12
N PHE A 96 -5.09 -5.10 -6.15
CA PHE A 96 -5.10 -3.66 -5.88
C PHE A 96 -4.99 -3.36 -4.37
N VAL A 97 -5.45 -4.28 -3.51
CA VAL A 97 -5.41 -4.11 -2.05
C VAL A 97 -4.00 -4.37 -1.54
N VAL A 98 -3.30 -3.30 -1.13
CA VAL A 98 -1.91 -3.37 -0.65
C VAL A 98 -1.77 -2.68 0.70
N ASP A 99 -1.29 -3.43 1.70
CA ASP A 99 -0.91 -2.88 3.00
C ASP A 99 0.41 -2.09 2.90
N ILE A 100 0.30 -0.76 2.82
CA ILE A 100 1.44 0.17 2.64
C ILE A 100 2.52 0.01 3.73
N PRO A 101 2.19 -0.07 5.03
CA PRO A 101 3.15 -0.43 6.07
C PRO A 101 3.96 -1.70 5.80
N THR A 102 3.31 -2.79 5.35
CA THR A 102 4.00 -4.04 5.01
C THR A 102 4.83 -3.90 3.75
N LEU A 103 4.33 -3.22 2.72
CA LEU A 103 5.08 -2.91 1.50
C LEU A 103 6.39 -2.18 1.82
N LYS A 104 6.33 -1.10 2.62
CA LYS A 104 7.52 -0.33 3.04
C LYS A 104 8.52 -1.18 3.82
N ARG A 105 8.03 -2.05 4.71
CA ARG A 105 8.88 -2.98 5.48
C ARG A 105 9.60 -3.98 4.58
N ASN A 106 8.85 -4.61 3.67
CA ASN A 106 9.39 -5.59 2.75
C ASN A 106 10.36 -4.97 1.76
N PHE A 107 10.08 -3.74 1.29
CA PHE A 107 11.00 -2.97 0.45
C PHE A 107 12.34 -2.69 1.14
N ARG A 108 12.33 -2.21 2.40
CA ARG A 108 13.59 -1.98 3.15
C ARG A 108 14.39 -3.27 3.34
N ARG A 109 13.69 -4.37 3.63
CA ARG A 109 14.29 -5.71 3.76
C ARG A 109 14.90 -6.20 2.44
N ALA A 110 14.20 -6.01 1.33
CA ALA A 110 14.67 -6.28 -0.02
C ALA A 110 15.92 -5.45 -0.36
N GLN A 111 15.88 -4.14 -0.18
CA GLN A 111 17.03 -3.26 -0.42
C GLN A 111 18.25 -3.64 0.42
N SER A 112 18.07 -4.00 1.70
CA SER A 112 19.19 -4.41 2.55
C SER A 112 19.96 -5.65 2.05
N VAL A 113 19.37 -6.47 1.18
CA VAL A 113 20.03 -7.66 0.61
C VAL A 113 20.57 -7.43 -0.80
N CYS A 114 19.98 -6.53 -1.58
CA CYS A 114 20.36 -6.31 -2.98
C CYS A 114 21.03 -4.95 -3.25
N HIS A 115 21.33 -4.13 -2.23
CA HIS A 115 21.93 -2.81 -2.43
C HIS A 115 23.32 -2.91 -3.10
N PRO A 116 23.54 -2.30 -4.28
CA PRO A 116 24.76 -2.53 -5.09
C PRO A 116 26.08 -2.27 -4.36
N ASP A 117 26.15 -1.26 -3.50
CA ASP A 117 27.35 -0.92 -2.72
C ASP A 117 27.86 -2.09 -1.84
N SER A 118 26.93 -2.89 -1.31
CA SER A 118 27.31 -4.08 -0.52
C SER A 118 27.99 -5.15 -1.37
N TRP A 119 27.65 -5.22 -2.65
CA TRP A 119 28.15 -6.22 -3.59
C TRP A 119 29.45 -5.80 -4.26
N ALA A 120 29.64 -4.48 -4.47
CA ALA A 120 30.88 -3.92 -5.03
C ALA A 120 32.13 -4.32 -4.23
N SER A 121 32.03 -4.43 -2.90
CA SER A 121 33.15 -4.81 -2.03
C SER A 121 33.25 -6.32 -1.75
N LYS A 122 32.14 -7.06 -1.80
CA LYS A 122 32.07 -8.46 -1.35
C LYS A 122 32.14 -9.47 -2.49
N ASN A 123 31.55 -9.15 -3.64
CA ASN A 123 31.65 -9.95 -4.85
C ASN A 123 31.42 -9.06 -6.08
N PRO A 124 32.47 -8.40 -6.60
CA PRO A 124 32.38 -7.50 -7.75
C PRO A 124 31.75 -8.16 -8.99
N GLY A 125 31.97 -9.47 -9.21
CA GLY A 125 31.39 -10.22 -10.31
C GLY A 125 29.86 -10.42 -10.23
N GLN A 126 29.22 -9.93 -9.16
CA GLN A 126 27.77 -9.92 -8.97
C GLN A 126 27.20 -8.50 -8.85
N GLN A 127 28.04 -7.46 -8.98
CA GLN A 127 27.62 -6.07 -8.82
C GLN A 127 26.55 -5.67 -9.84
N ASP A 128 26.71 -6.02 -11.12
CA ASP A 128 25.71 -5.74 -12.16
C ASP A 128 24.37 -6.44 -11.89
N SER A 129 24.43 -7.67 -11.37
CA SER A 129 23.24 -8.42 -10.95
C SER A 129 22.55 -7.75 -9.77
N ALA A 130 23.31 -7.17 -8.83
CA ALA A 130 22.77 -6.40 -7.71
C ALA A 130 22.13 -5.09 -8.18
N HIS A 131 22.75 -4.37 -9.13
CA HIS A 131 22.17 -3.20 -9.77
C HIS A 131 20.84 -3.51 -10.44
N ALA A 132 20.79 -4.53 -11.29
CA ALA A 132 19.57 -4.94 -11.98
C ALA A 132 18.46 -5.36 -10.99
N LEU A 133 18.81 -6.11 -9.95
CA LEU A 133 17.85 -6.53 -8.92
C LEU A 133 17.31 -5.34 -8.12
N SER A 134 18.19 -4.43 -7.69
CA SER A 134 17.80 -3.22 -6.95
C SER A 134 16.89 -2.33 -7.80
N ALA A 135 17.18 -2.18 -9.09
CA ALA A 135 16.32 -1.43 -10.01
C ALA A 135 14.91 -2.05 -10.11
N ARG A 136 14.80 -3.38 -10.27
CA ARG A 136 13.51 -4.09 -10.27
C ARG A 136 12.74 -3.93 -8.96
N VAL A 137 13.42 -3.99 -7.82
CA VAL A 137 12.81 -3.78 -6.49
C VAL A 137 12.27 -2.35 -6.36
N ASN A 138 13.01 -1.36 -6.86
CA ASN A 138 12.58 0.03 -6.86
C ASN A 138 11.36 0.25 -7.77
N GLN A 139 11.35 -0.33 -8.97
CA GLN A 139 10.21 -0.29 -9.88
C GLN A 139 8.97 -0.90 -9.23
N ALA A 140 9.10 -2.13 -8.71
CA ALA A 140 7.99 -2.80 -8.02
C ALA A 140 7.45 -1.99 -6.84
N TYR A 141 8.34 -1.35 -6.05
CA TYR A 141 7.93 -0.54 -4.93
C TYR A 141 7.16 0.71 -5.37
N ARG A 142 7.66 1.42 -6.39
CA ARG A 142 6.98 2.61 -6.95
C ARG A 142 5.62 2.25 -7.52
N SER A 143 5.55 1.20 -8.34
CA SER A 143 4.29 0.73 -8.94
C SER A 143 3.27 0.27 -7.90
N LEU A 144 3.68 -0.40 -6.82
CA LEU A 144 2.72 -0.83 -5.80
C LEU A 144 2.38 0.27 -4.79
N LEU A 145 3.21 1.31 -4.63
CA LEU A 145 2.98 2.37 -3.65
C LEU A 145 1.89 3.34 -4.11
N ASP A 146 1.96 3.79 -5.36
CA ASP A 146 1.03 4.76 -5.93
C ASP A 146 -0.22 4.05 -6.50
N PRO A 147 -1.45 4.43 -6.12
CA PRO A 147 -2.67 3.80 -6.63
C PRO A 147 -2.81 3.85 -8.16
N LEU A 148 -2.44 4.96 -8.80
CA LEU A 148 -2.52 5.09 -10.26
C LEU A 148 -1.55 4.11 -10.95
N ALA A 149 -0.26 4.16 -10.59
CA ALA A 149 0.75 3.24 -11.12
C ALA A 149 0.42 1.76 -10.80
N ARG A 150 -0.23 1.49 -9.66
CA ARG A 150 -0.67 0.14 -9.28
C ARG A 150 -1.76 -0.36 -10.22
N ALA A 151 -2.75 0.48 -10.51
CA ALA A 151 -3.85 0.13 -11.41
C ALA A 151 -3.33 -0.09 -12.84
N GLU A 152 -2.47 0.79 -13.35
CA GLU A 152 -1.83 0.65 -14.67
C GLU A 152 -1.02 -0.66 -14.76
N TYR A 153 -0.22 -0.96 -13.73
CA TYR A 153 0.52 -2.23 -13.64
C TYR A 153 -0.40 -3.46 -13.67
N ILE A 154 -1.53 -3.42 -12.96
CA ILE A 154 -2.50 -4.53 -12.93
C ILE A 154 -3.14 -4.70 -14.31
N LEU A 155 -3.47 -3.61 -15.01
CA LEU A 155 -4.00 -3.66 -16.37
C LEU A 155 -3.00 -4.26 -17.36
N GLU A 156 -1.74 -3.82 -17.32
CA GLU A 156 -0.66 -4.37 -18.14
C GLU A 156 -0.51 -5.89 -17.93
N ARG A 157 -0.55 -6.34 -16.67
CA ARG A 157 -0.51 -7.77 -16.30
C ARG A 157 -1.69 -8.58 -16.84
N ASN A 158 -2.81 -7.94 -17.15
CA ASN A 158 -4.00 -8.55 -17.74
C ASN A 158 -4.10 -8.30 -19.26
N ASN A 159 -3.01 -7.87 -19.90
CA ASN A 159 -2.93 -7.56 -21.34
C ASN A 159 -3.90 -6.45 -21.79
N VAL A 160 -4.25 -5.53 -20.89
CA VAL A 160 -5.03 -4.34 -21.21
C VAL A 160 -4.09 -3.14 -21.17
N SER A 161 -3.75 -2.59 -22.34
CA SER A 161 -2.90 -1.41 -22.43
C SER A 161 -3.70 -0.12 -22.21
N VAL A 162 -3.19 0.76 -21.37
CA VAL A 162 -3.62 2.16 -21.26
C VAL A 162 -2.57 3.00 -21.98
N SER A 163 -2.96 3.65 -23.07
CA SER A 163 -2.11 4.62 -23.76
C SER A 163 -2.10 5.95 -23.01
N GLU A 164 -1.03 6.72 -23.17
CA GLU A 164 -1.01 8.14 -22.77
C GLU A 164 -2.03 8.96 -23.58
N THR A 165 -2.32 8.54 -24.81
CA THR A 165 -3.30 9.17 -25.70
C THR A 165 -4.74 8.74 -25.43
N ASP A 166 -4.98 7.80 -24.51
CA ASP A 166 -6.33 7.39 -24.18
C ASP A 166 -7.03 8.52 -23.42
N GLN A 167 -8.15 8.99 -23.97
CA GLN A 167 -8.96 10.07 -23.42
C GLN A 167 -10.23 9.52 -22.77
N VAL A 168 -10.74 10.25 -21.78
CA VAL A 168 -12.08 10.00 -21.26
C VAL A 168 -13.09 10.40 -22.35
N GLN A 169 -13.98 9.49 -22.72
CA GLN A 169 -15.06 9.78 -23.69
C GLN A 169 -16.28 10.45 -23.05
N ASP A 170 -16.30 10.53 -21.72
CA ASP A 170 -17.34 11.22 -20.97
C ASP A 170 -17.18 12.75 -21.08
N VAL A 171 -18.06 13.35 -21.88
CA VAL A 171 -18.10 14.79 -22.13
C VAL A 171 -18.38 15.57 -20.85
N ALA A 172 -19.26 15.07 -19.99
CA ALA A 172 -19.63 15.77 -18.76
C ALA A 172 -18.43 15.85 -17.81
N PHE A 173 -17.69 14.75 -17.67
CA PHE A 173 -16.45 14.73 -16.90
C PHE A 173 -15.39 15.66 -17.49
N MET A 174 -15.22 15.67 -18.81
CA MET A 174 -14.22 16.56 -19.44
C MET A 174 -14.56 18.04 -19.27
N SER A 175 -15.84 18.42 -19.34
CA SER A 175 -16.29 19.78 -19.01
C SER A 175 -15.96 20.15 -17.58
N GLU A 176 -16.28 19.27 -16.62
CA GLU A 176 -15.95 19.46 -15.20
C GLU A 176 -14.43 19.66 -14.98
N ILE A 177 -13.58 18.88 -15.66
CA ILE A 177 -12.13 19.03 -15.57
C ILE A 177 -11.64 20.38 -16.13
N MET A 178 -12.27 20.88 -17.19
CA MET A 178 -11.92 22.19 -17.75
C MET A 178 -12.34 23.32 -16.80
N GLU A 179 -13.56 23.26 -16.28
CA GLU A 179 -14.10 24.23 -15.31
C GLU A 179 -13.19 24.33 -14.08
N ILE A 180 -12.82 23.20 -13.46
CA ILE A 180 -11.95 23.19 -12.27
C ILE A 180 -10.56 23.79 -12.59
N ARG A 181 -10.04 23.60 -13.81
CA ARG A 181 -8.74 24.16 -14.20
C ARG A 181 -8.81 25.68 -14.34
N GLU A 182 -9.87 26.19 -14.96
CA GLU A 182 -10.14 27.62 -15.07
C GLU A 182 -10.28 28.25 -13.68
N GLU A 183 -11.04 27.63 -12.78
CA GLU A 183 -11.20 28.08 -11.40
C GLU A 183 -9.86 28.15 -10.63
N ILE A 184 -8.94 27.20 -10.83
CA ILE A 184 -7.59 27.23 -10.22
C ILE A 184 -6.76 28.38 -10.80
N GLU A 185 -6.85 28.65 -12.11
CA GLU A 185 -6.09 29.71 -12.76
C GLU A 185 -6.59 31.11 -12.35
N GLU A 186 -7.90 31.25 -12.15
CA GLU A 186 -8.56 32.50 -11.75
C GLU A 186 -8.58 32.75 -10.24
N ALA A 187 -8.18 31.76 -9.43
CA ALA A 187 -8.20 31.89 -7.98
C ALA A 187 -7.42 33.12 -7.48
N GLU A 188 -8.04 33.85 -6.54
CA GLU A 188 -7.46 35.07 -5.99
C GLU A 188 -6.78 34.83 -4.63
N ASP A 189 -7.23 33.82 -3.89
CA ASP A 189 -6.81 33.50 -2.54
C ASP A 189 -6.56 32.00 -2.32
N ASN A 190 -5.82 31.69 -1.25
CA ASN A 190 -5.47 30.30 -0.93
C ASN A 190 -6.66 29.47 -0.47
N GLU A 191 -7.69 30.09 0.12
CA GLU A 191 -8.85 29.38 0.68
C GLU A 191 -9.69 28.73 -0.43
N GLN A 192 -9.85 29.42 -1.56
CA GLN A 192 -10.49 28.90 -2.78
C GLN A 192 -9.78 27.64 -3.29
N VAL A 193 -8.45 27.70 -3.42
CA VAL A 193 -7.65 26.57 -3.94
C VAL A 193 -7.59 25.41 -2.95
N GLU A 194 -7.54 25.69 -1.64
CA GLU A 194 -7.63 24.66 -0.60
C GLU A 194 -8.97 23.93 -0.63
N ALA A 195 -10.08 24.63 -0.84
CA ALA A 195 -11.40 24.02 -1.00
C ALA A 195 -11.48 23.12 -2.26
N MET A 196 -10.91 23.57 -3.38
CA MET A 196 -10.83 22.76 -4.61
C MET A 196 -9.94 21.51 -4.43
N LEU A 197 -8.85 21.63 -3.67
CA LEU A 197 -7.98 20.50 -3.32
C LEU A 197 -8.72 19.45 -2.49
N GLU A 198 -9.53 19.88 -1.51
CA GLU A 198 -10.34 18.97 -0.71
C GLU A 198 -11.33 18.21 -1.60
N GLN A 199 -12.10 18.93 -2.42
CA GLN A 199 -13.06 18.31 -3.36
C GLN A 199 -12.37 17.35 -4.34
N THR A 200 -11.21 17.73 -4.88
CA THR A 200 -10.45 16.87 -5.80
C THR A 200 -9.92 15.64 -5.09
N THR A 201 -9.47 15.77 -3.85
CA THR A 201 -8.99 14.64 -3.03
C THR A 201 -10.10 13.65 -2.74
N ASP A 202 -11.33 14.13 -2.48
CA ASP A 202 -12.51 13.28 -2.30
C ASP A 202 -12.93 12.55 -3.59
N LYS A 203 -12.82 13.22 -4.74
CA LYS A 203 -13.04 12.57 -6.04
C LYS A 203 -11.97 11.50 -6.31
N ILE A 204 -10.72 11.76 -5.93
CA ILE A 204 -9.62 10.79 -6.04
C ILE A 204 -9.89 9.57 -5.16
N SER A 205 -10.24 9.76 -3.88
CA SER A 205 -10.52 8.64 -2.96
C SER A 205 -11.68 7.78 -3.47
N SER A 206 -12.77 8.42 -3.92
CA SER A 206 -13.92 7.73 -4.51
C SER A 206 -13.54 6.93 -5.77
N THR A 207 -12.69 7.48 -6.63
CA THR A 207 -12.22 6.81 -7.85
C THR A 207 -11.28 5.64 -7.52
N VAL A 208 -10.48 5.75 -6.46
CA VAL A 208 -9.62 4.66 -5.97
C VAL A 208 -10.46 3.50 -5.43
N ASP A 209 -11.52 3.78 -4.68
CA ASP A 209 -12.45 2.76 -4.18
C ASP A 209 -13.21 2.07 -5.34
N GLU A 210 -13.59 2.84 -6.37
CA GLU A 210 -14.17 2.31 -7.61
C GLU A 210 -13.20 1.33 -8.30
N ILE A 211 -11.93 1.71 -8.46
CA ILE A 211 -10.89 0.85 -9.01
C ILE A 211 -10.74 -0.43 -8.19
N GLU A 212 -10.72 -0.33 -6.86
CA GLU A 212 -10.60 -1.50 -5.98
C GLU A 212 -11.73 -2.52 -6.24
N SER A 213 -12.98 -2.03 -6.31
CA SER A 213 -14.16 -2.85 -6.58
C SER A 213 -14.12 -3.49 -7.98
N LEU A 214 -13.76 -2.71 -9.00
CA LEU A 214 -13.67 -3.18 -10.39
C LEU A 214 -12.55 -4.20 -10.57
N VAL A 215 -11.39 -4.03 -9.91
CA VAL A 215 -10.32 -5.02 -9.93
C VAL A 215 -10.75 -6.31 -9.21
N GLY A 216 -11.49 -6.19 -8.10
CA GLY A 216 -12.04 -7.34 -7.37
C GLY A 216 -13.03 -8.18 -8.20
N THR A 217 -13.79 -7.52 -9.08
CA THR A 217 -14.72 -8.17 -10.03
C THR A 217 -14.09 -8.53 -11.37
N LYS A 218 -12.83 -8.16 -11.61
CA LYS A 218 -12.06 -8.37 -12.85
C LYS A 218 -12.66 -7.66 -14.09
N GLU A 219 -13.34 -6.54 -13.87
CA GLU A 219 -13.93 -5.70 -14.93
C GLU A 219 -12.90 -4.74 -15.53
N TRP A 220 -11.98 -5.26 -16.36
CA TRP A 220 -10.79 -4.52 -16.81
C TRP A 220 -11.09 -3.28 -17.65
N ASN A 221 -12.17 -3.28 -18.43
CA ASN A 221 -12.57 -2.10 -19.22
C ASN A 221 -13.03 -0.95 -18.30
N GLY A 222 -13.75 -1.28 -17.23
CA GLY A 222 -14.12 -0.31 -16.20
C GLY A 222 -12.89 0.24 -15.48
N VAL A 223 -11.96 -0.64 -15.09
CA VAL A 223 -10.70 -0.22 -14.46
C VAL A 223 -9.94 0.74 -15.38
N LYS A 224 -9.87 0.46 -16.69
CA LYS A 224 -9.22 1.35 -17.65
C LYS A 224 -9.87 2.73 -17.68
N ALA A 225 -11.20 2.83 -17.71
CA ALA A 225 -11.89 4.12 -17.68
C ALA A 225 -11.61 4.89 -16.37
N ALA A 226 -11.67 4.21 -15.23
CA ALA A 226 -11.39 4.79 -13.91
C ALA A 226 -9.92 5.24 -13.76
N VAL A 227 -8.97 4.51 -14.34
CA VAL A 227 -7.54 4.90 -14.39
C VAL A 227 -7.34 6.21 -15.15
N ILE A 228 -7.98 6.35 -16.31
CA ILE A 228 -7.89 7.60 -17.09
C ILE A 228 -8.51 8.75 -16.30
N LYS A 229 -9.67 8.54 -15.66
CA LYS A 229 -10.31 9.52 -14.76
C LYS A 229 -9.36 9.96 -13.64
N LEU A 230 -8.72 8.99 -12.96
CA LEU A 230 -7.76 9.24 -11.89
C LEU A 230 -6.55 10.06 -12.36
N ARG A 231 -6.07 9.83 -13.59
CA ARG A 231 -4.98 10.62 -14.20
C ARG A 231 -5.34 12.10 -14.32
N TYR A 232 -6.54 12.42 -14.78
CA TYR A 232 -7.01 13.81 -14.87
C TYR A 232 -7.13 14.47 -13.50
N LEU A 233 -7.72 13.77 -12.53
CA LEU A 233 -7.87 14.25 -11.15
C LEU A 233 -6.51 14.51 -10.48
N ASN A 234 -5.54 13.60 -10.64
CA ASN A 234 -4.17 13.83 -10.17
C ASN A 234 -3.54 15.05 -10.87
N GLY A 235 -3.82 15.27 -12.15
CA GLY A 235 -3.35 16.45 -12.88
C GLY A 235 -3.91 17.77 -12.31
N ILE A 236 -5.16 17.77 -11.84
CA ILE A 236 -5.76 18.92 -11.14
C ILE A 236 -5.11 19.11 -9.76
N LEU A 237 -4.99 18.03 -8.99
CA LEU A 237 -4.38 18.06 -7.66
C LEU A 237 -2.97 18.66 -7.70
N GLU A 238 -2.15 18.25 -8.67
CA GLU A 238 -0.80 18.78 -8.84
C GLU A 238 -0.78 20.22 -9.33
N ALA A 239 -1.75 20.65 -10.15
CA ALA A 239 -1.87 22.05 -10.57
C ALA A 239 -2.20 22.96 -9.38
N ALA A 240 -3.19 22.58 -8.56
CA ALA A 240 -3.58 23.32 -7.37
C ALA A 240 -2.45 23.40 -6.33
N LYS A 241 -1.71 22.31 -6.08
CA LYS A 241 -0.53 22.34 -5.20
C LYS A 241 0.55 23.29 -5.72
N ARG A 242 0.85 23.25 -7.02
CA ARG A 242 1.84 24.16 -7.63
C ARG A 242 1.43 25.62 -7.52
N TRP A 243 0.14 25.90 -7.60
CA TRP A 243 -0.40 27.23 -7.41
C TRP A 243 -0.14 27.72 -5.98
N LEU A 244 -0.41 26.88 -4.97
CA LEU A 244 -0.17 27.21 -3.56
C LEU A 244 1.32 27.41 -3.24
N ASP A 245 2.20 26.63 -3.86
CA ASP A 245 3.66 26.75 -3.66
C ASP A 245 4.26 28.06 -4.23
N GLN A 246 3.54 28.76 -5.12
CA GLN A 246 4.01 29.97 -5.81
C GLN A 246 3.61 31.28 -5.12
N ARG A 247 2.78 31.24 -4.06
CA ARG A 247 2.23 32.40 -3.36
C ARG A 247 2.70 32.46 -1.90
#